data_AF-A0A2E9MEJ1-F1
#
_entry.id   AF-A0A2E9MEJ1-F1
#
_cell.length_a   1.000
_cell.length_b   1.000
_cell.length_c   1.000
_cell.angle_alpha   90.00
_cell.angle_beta   90.00
_cell.angle_gamma   90.00
#
_symmetry.space_group_name_H-M   'P 1'
#
loop_
_entity.id
_entity.type
_entity.pdbx_description
1 polymer ?
#
loop_
_entity_poly.entity_id
_entity_poly.type
_entity_poly.pdbx_seq_one_letter_code
_entity_poly.pdbx_strand_id
1 'polypeptide(L)'
;VEKTRHIEAEEEWLTSGQGGNWQEAIKAAWIDMIALISDRYECTVEEANLIIGTIADARPGYSAGDLSKRGRPGAGYITVQLAVTKQLRRTGEAYKP
;
A
#
# COMPACT_ATOMS: atom_id res chain seq x y z
N VAL A 1 -14.91 -6.15 27.09
CA VAL A 1 -13.84 -5.57 26.24
C VAL A 1 -14.42 -5.45 24.84
N GLU A 2 -14.73 -4.22 24.41
CA GLU A 2 -15.31 -3.95 23.09
C GLU A 2 -14.40 -4.47 21.97
N LYS A 3 -14.98 -5.20 21.02
CA LYS A 3 -14.31 -5.75 19.84
C LYS A 3 -14.40 -4.76 18.67
N THR A 4 -13.79 -3.60 18.80
CA THR A 4 -13.68 -2.63 17.69
C THR A 4 -12.21 -2.42 17.36
N ARG A 5 -11.60 -3.38 16.67
CA ARG A 5 -10.23 -3.25 16.16
C ARG A 5 -10.08 -3.92 14.79
N HIS A 6 -10.87 -3.43 13.83
CA HIS A 6 -10.43 -3.28 12.45
C HIS A 6 -11.19 -2.07 11.92
N ILE A 7 -10.54 -0.90 11.95
CA ILE A 7 -11.02 0.28 11.25
C ILE A 7 -10.40 0.15 9.86
N GLU A 8 -11.07 -0.57 8.95
CA GLU A 8 -10.89 -0.25 7.54
C GLU A 8 -11.36 1.20 7.38
N ALA A 9 -10.54 2.06 6.77
CA ALA A 9 -11.00 3.39 6.44
C ALA A 9 -12.26 3.25 5.58
N GLU A 10 -13.34 3.95 5.93
CA GLU A 10 -14.62 3.82 5.21
C GLU A 10 -14.44 4.18 3.74
N GLU A 11 -13.48 5.04 3.42
CA GLU A 11 -13.26 5.65 2.12
C GLU A 11 -12.23 4.90 1.25
N GLU A 12 -11.47 3.96 1.82
CA GLU A 12 -10.30 3.38 1.15
C GLU A 12 -10.17 1.87 1.33
N TRP A 13 -9.63 1.22 0.29
CA TRP A 13 -9.09 -0.13 0.37
C TRP A 13 -7.63 -0.04 0.79
N LEU A 14 -7.24 -0.86 1.78
CA LEU A 14 -5.90 -0.83 2.36
C LEU A 14 -5.28 -2.22 2.28
N THR A 15 -4.05 -2.31 1.79
CA THR A 15 -3.20 -3.49 1.93
C THR A 15 -1.85 -3.10 2.49
N SER A 16 -1.14 -4.04 3.10
CA SER A 16 0.16 -3.78 3.71
C SER A 16 1.19 -4.81 3.28
N GLY A 17 2.41 -4.36 3.03
CA GLY A 17 3.53 -5.20 2.66
C GLY A 17 4.74 -4.94 3.54
N GLN A 18 5.54 -5.98 3.75
CA GLN A 18 6.83 -5.90 4.41
C GLN A 18 7.91 -6.48 3.50
N GLY A 19 9.09 -5.85 3.49
CA GLY A 19 10.24 -6.30 2.70
C GLY A 19 11.57 -5.89 3.31
N GLY A 20 12.68 -6.44 2.80
CA GLY A 20 14.03 -6.02 3.19
C GLY A 20 14.42 -4.67 2.59
N ASN A 21 13.70 -4.23 1.56
CA ASN A 21 13.80 -2.91 0.93
C ASN A 21 12.41 -2.40 0.50
N TRP A 22 12.38 -1.17 -0.02
CA TRP A 22 11.13 -0.51 -0.41
C TRP A 22 10.41 -1.26 -1.54
N GLN A 23 11.16 -1.72 -2.54
CA GLN A 23 10.62 -2.41 -3.70
C GLN A 23 9.96 -3.74 -3.32
N GLU A 24 10.56 -4.48 -2.40
CA GLU A 24 9.99 -5.73 -1.87
C GLU A 24 8.71 -5.47 -1.08
N ALA A 25 8.73 -4.46 -0.20
CA ALA A 25 7.55 -4.09 0.58
C ALA A 25 6.39 -3.65 -0.33
N ILE A 26 6.67 -2.85 -1.35
CA ILE A 26 5.69 -2.41 -2.35
C ILE A 26 5.12 -3.60 -3.11
N LYS A 27 5.96 -4.51 -3.61
CA LYS A 27 5.48 -5.69 -4.36
C LYS A 27 4.54 -6.55 -3.52
N ALA A 28 4.87 -6.76 -2.25
CA ALA A 28 4.01 -7.51 -1.33
C ALA A 28 2.63 -6.84 -1.18
N ALA A 29 2.59 -5.54 -0.86
CA ALA A 29 1.33 -4.81 -0.73
C ALA A 29 0.53 -4.77 -2.05
N TRP A 30 1.22 -4.68 -3.18
CA TRP A 30 0.63 -4.55 -4.51
C TRP A 30 -0.08 -5.81 -4.98
N ILE A 31 0.53 -6.98 -4.74
CA ILE A 31 -0.08 -8.27 -5.10
C ILE A 31 -1.39 -8.46 -4.35
N ASP A 32 -1.40 -8.16 -3.04
CA ASP A 32 -2.60 -8.22 -2.23
C ASP A 32 -3.65 -7.21 -2.71
N MET A 33 -3.23 -6.01 -3.13
CA MET A 33 -4.15 -4.99 -3.64
C MET A 33 -4.76 -5.40 -4.98
N ILE A 34 -3.99 -6.05 -5.88
CA ILE A 34 -4.53 -6.62 -7.12
C ILE A 34 -5.64 -7.61 -6.78
N ALA A 35 -5.37 -8.57 -5.90
CA ALA A 35 -6.36 -9.57 -5.50
C ALA A 35 -7.62 -8.92 -4.92
N LEU A 36 -7.45 -7.92 -4.03
CA LEU A 36 -8.56 -7.19 -3.43
C LEU A 36 -9.39 -6.42 -4.46
N ILE A 37 -8.76 -5.66 -5.35
CA ILE A 37 -9.48 -4.85 -6.35
C ILE A 37 -10.16 -5.74 -7.38
N SER A 38 -9.51 -6.81 -7.84
CA SER A 38 -10.13 -7.80 -8.73
C SER A 38 -11.37 -8.44 -8.10
N ASP A 39 -11.31 -8.81 -6.81
CA ASP A 39 -12.46 -9.36 -6.08
C ASP A 39 -13.60 -8.33 -5.91
N ARG A 40 -13.27 -7.08 -5.53
CA ARG A 40 -14.28 -6.05 -5.24
C ARG A 40 -14.99 -5.49 -6.46
N TYR A 41 -14.34 -5.50 -7.62
CA TYR A 41 -14.83 -4.87 -8.84
C TYR A 41 -14.98 -5.83 -10.03
N GLU A 42 -14.86 -7.14 -9.79
CA GLU A 42 -15.00 -8.20 -10.81
C GLU A 42 -14.17 -7.93 -12.08
N CYS A 43 -12.93 -7.49 -11.91
CA CYS A 43 -12.04 -7.09 -13.00
C CYS A 43 -10.82 -7.99 -13.16
N THR A 44 -10.21 -7.98 -14.34
CA THR A 44 -8.99 -8.77 -14.57
C THR A 44 -7.81 -8.23 -13.77
N VAL A 45 -6.74 -9.03 -13.70
CA VAL A 45 -5.48 -8.61 -13.06
C VAL A 45 -4.92 -7.35 -13.74
N GLU A 46 -4.99 -7.26 -15.06
CA GLU A 46 -4.52 -6.12 -15.84
C GLU A 46 -5.34 -4.85 -15.56
N GLU A 47 -6.66 -4.98 -15.45
CA GLU A 47 -7.57 -3.88 -15.12
C GLU A 47 -7.34 -3.38 -13.68
N ALA A 48 -7.22 -4.30 -12.72
CA ALA A 48 -6.87 -3.96 -11.33
C ALA A 48 -5.50 -3.27 -11.28
N ASN A 49 -4.51 -3.76 -12.03
CA ASN A 49 -3.18 -3.19 -12.07
C ASN A 49 -3.17 -1.76 -12.66
N LEU A 50 -4.01 -1.49 -13.67
CA LEU A 50 -4.23 -0.16 -14.22
C LEU A 50 -4.84 0.81 -13.19
N ILE A 51 -5.87 0.36 -12.44
CA ILE A 51 -6.48 1.14 -11.38
C ILE A 51 -5.43 1.48 -10.31
N ILE A 52 -4.78 0.46 -9.75
CA ILE A 52 -3.79 0.62 -8.68
C ILE A 52 -2.65 1.53 -9.14
N GLY A 53 -2.11 1.31 -10.34
CA GLY A 53 -1.05 2.14 -10.91
C GLY A 53 -1.42 3.59 -11.16
N THR A 54 -2.72 3.89 -11.28
CA THR A 54 -3.21 5.24 -11.54
C THR A 54 -3.52 6.02 -10.26
N ILE A 55 -4.07 5.35 -9.24
CA ILE A 55 -4.66 6.04 -8.07
C ILE A 55 -4.17 5.55 -6.71
N ALA A 56 -3.34 4.51 -6.64
CA ALA A 56 -2.88 4.02 -5.34
C ALA A 56 -1.84 4.95 -4.72
N ASP A 57 -2.03 5.26 -3.44
CA ASP A 57 -1.03 5.95 -2.62
C ASP A 57 -0.18 4.93 -1.86
N ALA A 58 1.14 4.99 -2.06
CA ALA A 58 2.09 4.24 -1.26
C ALA A 58 2.48 5.01 0.00
N ARG A 59 2.00 4.55 1.15
CA ARG A 59 2.18 5.18 2.46
C ARG A 59 3.24 4.43 3.27
N PRO A 60 4.45 4.99 3.49
CA PRO A 60 5.46 4.34 4.31
C PRO A 60 4.99 4.24 5.76
N GLY A 61 5.02 3.04 6.35
CA GLY A 61 4.70 2.82 7.76
C GLY A 61 5.95 2.87 8.62
N TYR A 62 6.86 1.92 8.41
CA TYR A 62 8.18 1.86 9.02
C TYR A 62 9.21 1.84 7.90
N SER A 63 9.90 2.96 7.69
CA SER A 63 10.92 3.13 6.65
C SER A 63 12.33 3.03 7.20
N ALA A 64 12.52 2.33 8.32
CA ALA A 64 13.85 2.24 8.93
C ALA A 64 14.76 1.21 8.26
N GLY A 65 14.33 0.45 7.25
CA GLY A 65 15.21 -0.52 6.57
C GLY A 65 16.56 0.09 6.13
N ASP A 66 16.55 1.19 5.38
CA ASP A 66 17.77 1.90 4.99
C ASP A 66 18.19 3.00 5.98
N LEU A 67 17.24 3.59 6.71
CA LEU A 67 17.51 4.67 7.68
C LEU A 67 18.14 4.17 8.99
N SER A 68 17.83 2.94 9.42
CA SER A 68 18.32 2.31 10.67
C SER A 68 19.71 1.68 10.52
N LYS A 69 20.24 1.57 9.30
CA LYS A 69 21.61 1.07 9.05
C LYS A 69 22.70 2.06 9.47
N ARG A 70 22.36 3.23 10.04
CA ARG A 70 23.33 4.10 10.73
C ARG A 70 23.88 3.42 12.00
N GLY A 71 24.87 2.55 11.82
CA GLY A 71 25.78 2.11 12.89
C GLY A 71 25.31 0.98 13.80
N ARG A 72 24.25 0.22 13.46
CA ARG A 72 23.85 -0.99 14.22
C ARG A 72 23.81 -2.23 13.33
N PRO A 73 24.35 -3.38 13.80
CA PRO A 73 24.21 -4.65 13.11
C PRO A 73 22.77 -5.17 13.25
N GLY A 74 22.10 -5.44 12.12
CA GLY A 74 20.76 -6.02 12.06
C GLY A 74 20.17 -5.97 10.65
N ALA A 75 19.33 -6.94 10.27
CA ALA A 75 18.55 -6.86 9.04
C ALA A 75 17.39 -5.89 9.26
N GLY A 76 17.50 -4.68 8.71
CA GLY A 76 16.39 -3.72 8.70
C GLY A 76 15.25 -4.24 7.82
N TYR A 77 14.01 -3.85 8.14
CA TYR A 77 12.84 -4.11 7.31
C TYR A 77 12.11 -2.80 7.00
N ILE A 78 11.30 -2.84 5.95
CA ILE A 78 10.45 -1.75 5.52
C ILE A 78 9.01 -2.23 5.49
N THR A 79 8.08 -1.40 5.97
CA THR A 79 6.64 -1.61 5.77
C THR A 79 6.03 -0.48 4.97
N VAL A 80 5.08 -0.84 4.11
CA VAL A 80 4.29 0.09 3.31
C VAL A 80 2.83 -0.31 3.37
N GLN A 81 1.95 0.67 3.37
CA GLN A 81 0.53 0.50 3.17
C GLN A 81 0.15 1.09 1.81
N LEU A 82 -0.50 0.32 0.94
CA LEU A 82 -1.14 0.85 -0.26
C LEU A 82 -2.57 1.24 0.09
N ALA A 83 -2.99 2.40 -0.39
CA ALA A 83 -4.34 2.87 -0.26
C ALA A 83 -4.95 3.18 -1.63
N VAL A 84 -6.13 2.65 -1.90
CA VAL A 84 -6.92 2.94 -3.11
C VAL A 84 -8.27 3.48 -2.67
N THR A 85 -8.65 4.68 -3.14
CA THR A 85 -9.98 5.22 -2.82
C THR A 85 -11.09 4.39 -3.44
N LYS A 86 -12.15 4.13 -2.67
CA LYS A 86 -13.34 3.40 -3.13
C LYS A 86 -14.13 4.15 -4.21
N GLN A 87 -13.89 5.46 -4.35
CA GLN A 87 -14.50 6.31 -5.39
C GLN A 87 -13.84 6.12 -6.77
N LEU A 88 -12.72 5.40 -6.84
CA LEU A 88 -11.96 5.16 -8.08
C LEU A 88 -11.61 6.45 -8.86
N ARG A 89 -11.28 7.52 -8.13
CA ARG A 89 -10.90 8.82 -8.70
C ARG A 89 -9.56 9.26 -8.12
N ARG A 90 -8.77 9.98 -8.92
CA ARG A 90 -7.55 10.62 -8.43
C ARG A 90 -7.93 11.79 -7.54
N THR A 91 -7.58 11.74 -6.25
CA THR A 91 -7.99 12.74 -5.25
C THR A 91 -6.98 13.87 -5.08
N GLY A 92 -5.79 13.79 -5.71
CA GLY A 92 -4.73 14.80 -5.60
C GLY A 92 -4.59 15.69 -6.83
N GLU A 93 -4.26 16.97 -6.59
CA GLU A 93 -3.69 17.81 -7.64
C GLU A 93 -2.27 17.34 -7.99
N ALA A 94 -1.91 17.39 -9.27
CA ALA A 94 -0.53 17.15 -9.67
C ALA A 94 0.41 18.16 -8.99
N TYR A 95 1.60 17.71 -8.58
CA TYR A 95 2.63 18.61 -8.05
C TYR A 95 2.92 19.75 -9.03
N LYS A 96 2.77 20.99 -8.57
CA LYS A 96 3.15 22.20 -9.31
C LYS A 96 4.45 22.73 -8.67
N PRO A 97 5.57 22.78 -9.42
CA PRO A 97 6.87 23.18 -8.90
C PRO A 97 6.91 24.65 -8.46
#